data_AF-A0A076HHC0-F1
#
_entry.id   AF-A0A076HHC0-F1
#
_cell.length_a   1.000
_cell.length_b   1.000
_cell.length_c   1.000
_cell.angle_alpha   90.00
_cell.angle_beta   90.00
_cell.angle_gamma   90.00
#
_symmetry.space_group_name_H-M   'P 1'
#
loop_
_entity.id
_entity.type
_entity.pdbx_description
1 polymer ?
#
loop_
_entity_poly.entity_id
_entity_poly.type
_entity_poly.pdbx_seq_one_letter_code
_entity_poly.pdbx_strand_id
1 'polypeptide(L)'
;MDLKFLLMVLVSHGISAGLSKTVAAQKARNSNRWLLAGLLFGPLGLIAAVGLPDRHQIVYLRYLAEQQGYQPRHVCGGQKPDTEA
;
A
#
# COMPACT_ATOMS: atom_id res chain seq x y z
N MET A 1 23.14 18.56 18.43
CA MET A 1 22.96 18.13 17.03
C MET A 1 23.23 19.31 16.13
N ASP A 2 24.04 19.15 15.09
CA ASP A 2 24.25 20.20 14.10
C ASP A 2 22.96 20.56 13.38
N LEU A 3 22.69 21.86 13.22
CA LEU A 3 21.51 22.36 12.50
C LEU A 3 21.41 21.77 11.09
N LYS A 4 22.55 21.60 10.42
CA LYS A 4 22.66 20.97 9.09
C LYS A 4 22.16 19.53 9.11
N PHE A 5 22.54 18.77 10.14
CA PHE A 5 22.12 17.39 10.30
C PHE A 5 20.61 17.30 10.55
N LEU A 6 20.08 18.16 11.42
CA LEU A 6 18.64 18.25 11.67
C LEU A 6 17.84 18.57 10.40
N LEU A 7 18.31 19.53 9.59
CA LEU A 7 17.71 19.88 8.31
C LEU A 7 17.73 18.71 7.32
N MET A 8 18.85 18.00 7.18
CA MET A 8 18.92 16.81 6.33
C MET A 8 17.92 15.73 6.75
N VAL A 9 17.81 15.47 8.06
CA VAL A 9 16.86 14.51 8.60
C VAL A 9 15.42 14.94 8.27
N LEU A 10 15.05 16.19 8.52
CA LEU A 10 13.70 16.69 8.21
C LEU A 10 13.38 16.62 6.72
N VAL A 11 14.32 16.99 5.84
CA VAL A 11 14.14 16.90 4.38
C VAL A 11 13.97 15.45 3.96
N SER A 12 14.80 14.53 4.45
CA SER A 12 14.69 13.10 4.12
C SER A 12 13.35 12.50 4.54
N HIS A 13 12.83 12.87 5.71
CA HIS A 13 11.53 12.41 6.20
C HIS A 13 10.38 13.06 5.44
N GLY A 14 10.49 14.35 5.07
CA GLY A 14 9.50 15.03 4.23
C GLY A 14 9.37 14.39 2.84
N ILE A 15 10.50 14.11 2.17
CA ILE A 15 10.51 13.41 0.88
C ILE A 15 9.93 11.99 1.03
N SER A 16 10.35 11.26 2.07
CA SER A 16 9.87 9.90 2.32
C SER A 16 8.37 9.85 2.59
N ALA A 17 7.81 10.83 3.31
CA ALA A 17 6.38 10.98 3.55
C ALA A 17 5.58 11.13 2.24
N GLY A 18 6.05 12.00 1.35
CA GLY A 18 5.43 12.22 0.04
C GLY A 18 5.45 10.95 -0.81
N LEU A 19 6.63 10.32 -0.95
CA LEU A 19 6.81 9.11 -1.74
C LEU A 19 6.01 7.92 -1.18
N SER A 20 5.93 7.78 0.15
CA SER A 20 5.16 6.70 0.78
C SER A 20 3.67 6.81 0.42
N LYS A 21 3.12 8.04 0.44
CA LYS A 21 1.73 8.28 0.08
C LYS A 21 1.46 8.02 -1.39
N THR A 22 2.35 8.46 -2.29
CA THR A 22 2.15 8.27 -3.74
C THR A 22 2.24 6.79 -4.12
N VAL A 23 3.23 6.05 -3.61
CA VAL A 23 3.38 4.61 -3.87
C VAL A 23 2.19 3.82 -3.31
N ALA A 24 1.73 4.13 -2.10
CA ALA A 24 0.55 3.47 -1.54
C ALA A 24 -0.73 3.80 -2.33
N ALA A 25 -0.87 5.03 -2.83
CA ALA A 25 -2.00 5.42 -3.68
C ALA A 25 -2.00 4.68 -5.02
N GLN A 26 -0.84 4.51 -5.66
CA GLN A 26 -0.70 3.73 -6.90
C GLN A 26 -1.10 2.26 -6.71
N LYS A 27 -0.90 1.70 -5.51
CA LYS A 27 -1.29 0.33 -5.16
C LYS A 27 -2.74 0.20 -4.67
N ALA A 28 -3.58 1.21 -4.93
CA ALA A 28 -4.97 1.32 -4.45
C ALA A 28 -5.12 1.18 -2.92
N ARG A 29 -4.09 1.56 -2.16
CA ARG A 29 -4.04 1.63 -0.69
C ARG A 29 -3.93 3.09 -0.23
N ASN A 30 -4.73 3.97 -0.84
CA ASN A 30 -4.73 5.41 -0.57
C ASN A 30 -5.24 5.71 0.86
N SER A 31 -4.31 5.88 1.79
CA SER A 31 -4.59 6.28 3.16
C SER A 31 -3.56 7.31 3.61
N ASN A 32 -4.01 8.32 4.34
CA ASN A 32 -3.13 9.32 4.94
C ASN A 32 -2.17 8.72 5.98
N ARG A 33 -2.42 7.50 6.46
CA ARG A 33 -1.50 6.77 7.36
C ARG A 33 -0.12 6.54 6.72
N TRP A 34 -0.05 6.39 5.40
CA TRP A 34 1.23 6.19 4.69
C TRP A 34 2.08 7.46 4.64
N LEU A 35 1.46 8.64 4.60
CA LEU A 35 2.17 9.91 4.73
C LEU A 35 2.78 10.02 6.13
N LEU A 36 2.00 9.71 7.17
CA LEU A 36 2.47 9.73 8.54
C LEU A 36 3.60 8.71 8.77
N ALA A 37 3.50 7.52 8.17
CA ALA A 37 4.54 6.50 8.25
C ALA A 37 5.87 6.99 7.66
N GLY A 38 5.85 7.60 6.47
CA GLY A 38 7.07 8.16 5.89
C GLY A 38 7.59 9.41 6.62
N LEU A 39 6.74 10.16 7.33
CA LEU A 39 7.16 11.31 8.14
C LEU A 39 7.79 10.90 9.47
N LEU A 40 7.28 9.85 10.12
CA LEU A 40 7.77 9.37 11.42
C LEU A 40 8.97 8.43 11.29
N PHE A 41 8.95 7.56 10.27
CA PHE A 41 9.97 6.54 10.07
C PHE A 41 10.91 6.84 8.89
N GLY A 42 10.69 7.95 8.19
CA GLY A 42 11.55 8.39 7.10
C GLY A 42 11.64 7.34 5.98
N PRO A 43 12.85 7.02 5.51
CA PRO A 43 13.06 6.02 4.47
C PRO A 43 12.51 4.62 4.81
N LEU A 44 12.47 4.24 6.09
CA LEU A 44 11.90 2.96 6.50
C LEU A 44 10.39 2.89 6.23
N GLY A 45 9.68 4.01 6.44
CA GLY A 45 8.26 4.13 6.09
C GLY A 45 8.01 4.00 4.59
N LEU A 46 8.93 4.53 3.78
CA LEU A 46 8.88 4.38 2.32
C LEU A 46 9.09 2.94 1.87
N ILE A 47 10.08 2.23 2.43
CA ILE A 47 10.34 0.83 2.11
C ILE A 47 9.10 -0.03 2.43
N ALA A 48 8.45 0.24 3.56
CA ALA A 48 7.21 -0.44 3.92
C ALA A 48 6.08 -0.18 2.90
N ALA A 49 5.95 1.07 2.42
CA ALA A 49 4.96 1.40 1.40
C ALA A 49 5.24 0.72 0.05
N VAL A 50 6.52 0.60 -0.34
CA VAL A 50 6.92 -0.11 -1.56
C VAL A 50 6.62 -1.60 -1.46
N GLY A 51 6.85 -2.21 -0.30
CA GLY A 51 6.59 -3.63 -0.04
C GLY A 51 5.10 -4.02 0.03
N LEU A 52 4.18 -3.05 -0.01
CA LEU A 52 2.74 -3.35 -0.06
C LEU A 52 2.39 -4.14 -1.32
N PRO A 53 1.58 -5.21 -1.20
CA PRO A 53 1.05 -5.87 -2.37
C PRO A 53 0.01 -4.98 -3.04
N ASP A 54 0.07 -4.92 -4.37
CA ASP A 54 -0.88 -4.16 -5.18
C ASP A 54 -2.23 -4.88 -5.24
N ARG A 55 -3.32 -4.15 -4.98
CA ARG A 55 -4.68 -4.69 -5.03
C ARG A 55 -5.03 -5.19 -6.43
N HIS A 56 -4.60 -4.52 -7.49
CA HIS A 56 -4.87 -4.95 -8.86
C HIS A 56 -4.16 -6.26 -9.18
N GLN A 57 -2.90 -6.37 -8.78
CA GLN A 57 -2.12 -7.60 -8.93
C GLN A 57 -2.73 -8.78 -8.19
N ILE A 58 -3.28 -8.58 -6.97
CA ILE A 58 -3.95 -9.64 -6.21
C ILE A 58 -5.19 -10.16 -6.97
N VAL A 59 -6.01 -9.27 -7.55
CA VAL A 59 -7.21 -9.67 -8.31
C VAL A 59 -6.81 -10.42 -9.58
N TYR A 60 -5.79 -9.94 -10.29
CA TYR A 60 -5.30 -10.60 -11.50
C TYR A 60 -4.70 -11.98 -11.22
N LEU A 61 -3.88 -12.12 -10.16
CA LEU A 61 -3.35 -13.41 -9.74
C LEU A 61 -4.45 -14.39 -9.34
N ARG A 62 -5.50 -13.90 -8.69
CA ARG A 62 -6.67 -14.72 -8.38
C ARG A 62 -7.38 -15.21 -9.65
N TYR A 63 -7.59 -14.32 -10.62
CA TYR A 63 -8.17 -14.68 -11.90
C TYR A 63 -7.35 -15.77 -12.61
N LEU A 64 -6.02 -15.62 -12.66
CA LEU A 64 -5.13 -16.63 -13.24
C LEU A 64 -5.21 -17.97 -12.50
N ALA A 65 -5.26 -17.94 -11.16
CA ALA A 65 -5.38 -19.15 -10.36
C ALA A 65 -6.72 -19.87 -10.61
N GLU A 66 -7.82 -19.12 -10.67
CA GLU A 66 -9.16 -19.66 -10.94
C GLU A 66 -9.22 -20.34 -12.33
N GLN A 67 -8.54 -19.78 -13.35
CA GLN A 67 -8.41 -20.43 -14.66
C GLN A 67 -7.63 -21.76 -14.61
N GLN A 68 -6.75 -21.94 -13.63
CA GLN A 68 -6.00 -23.18 -13.40
C GLN A 68 -6.75 -24.17 -12.49
N GLY A 69 -8.02 -23.90 -12.16
CA GLY A 69 -8.84 -24.76 -11.31
C GLY A 69 -8.62 -24.55 -9.81
N TYR A 70 -7.95 -23.48 -9.40
CA TYR A 70 -7.84 -23.11 -7.99
C TYR A 70 -9.22 -22.72 -7.44
N GLN A 71 -9.69 -23.47 -6.45
CA GLN A 71 -10.87 -23.14 -5.67
C GLN A 71 -10.44 -22.39 -4.40
N PRO A 72 -10.88 -21.13 -4.18
CA PRO A 72 -10.51 -20.40 -2.99
C PRO A 72 -11.06 -21.09 -1.74
N ARG A 73 -10.19 -21.37 -0.77
CA ARG A 73 -10.55 -22.02 0.52
C ARG A 73 -11.54 -21.19 1.34
N HIS A 74 -11.59 -19.88 1.12
CA HIS A 74 -12.53 -18.95 1.74
C HIS A 74 -13.12 -18.02 0.68
N VAL A 75 -14.45 -17.90 0.67
CA VAL A 75 -15.18 -16.98 -0.20
C VAL A 75 -14.95 -15.56 0.31
N CYS A 76 -13.89 -14.90 -0.16
CA CYS A 76 -13.64 -13.50 0.18
C CYS A 76 -14.64 -12.61 -0.57
N GLY A 77 -15.77 -12.33 0.09
CA GLY A 77 -16.46 -11.04 0.14
C GLY A 77 -16.77 -10.32 -1.17
N GLY A 78 -17.14 -11.03 -2.24
CA GLY A 78 -17.90 -10.42 -3.33
C GLY A 78 -19.32 -10.15 -2.84
N GLN A 79 -19.83 -8.94 -3.10
CA GLN A 79 -21.23 -8.59 -2.86
C GLN A 79 -22.11 -9.73 -3.40
N LYS A 80 -22.92 -10.36 -2.53
CA LYS A 80 -23.91 -11.33 -2.99
C LYS A 80 -24.77 -10.57 -4.01
N PRO A 81 -24.98 -11.11 -5.22
CA PRO A 81 -26.01 -10.55 -6.07
C PRO A 81 -27.31 -10.65 -5.29
N ASP A 82 -27.95 -9.51 -5.07
CA ASP A 82 -29.25 -9.42 -4.44
C ASP A 82 -30.22 -10.17 -5.36
N THR A 83 -30.42 -11.46 -5.12
CA THR A 83 -31.44 -12.24 -5.81
C THR A 83 -32.76 -11.79 -5.25
N GLU A 84 -33.52 -11.14 -6.12
CA GLU A 84 -34.90 -10.69 -5.98
C GLU A 84 -35.76 -11.71 -5.23
N ALA A 85 -36.56 -11.21 -4.28
CA ALA A 85 -37.73 -11.88 -3.72
C ALA A 85 -38.84 -10.84 -3.54
#